data_AF-A0A562J669-F1
#
_entry.id   AF-A0A562J669-F1
#
_cell.length_a   1.000
_cell.length_b   1.000
_cell.length_c   1.000
_cell.angle_alpha   90.00
_cell.angle_beta   90.00
_cell.angle_gamma   90.00
#
_symmetry.space_group_name_H-M   'P 1'
#
loop_
_entity.id
_entity.type
_entity.pdbx_description
1 polymer ?
#
loop_
_entity_poly.entity_id
_entity_poly.type
_entity_poly.pdbx_seq_one_letter_code
_entity_poly.pdbx_strand_id
1 'polypeptide(L)'
;MAYSWDKSLETGNPSIDSQHKSLINAINELLDACSQGKGRNEVSKTLNFLQDYVIKHFADEEMLQLKSSYPDYKAHKEKHEAFKVTVKNIADEFKENGATIQLVAKVNSSVGGWLINHIKSEDKKVAAHIMNK
;
A
#
# COMPACT_ATOMS: atom_id res chain seq x y z
N MET A 1 -5.11 -7.07 14.62
CA MET A 1 -4.10 -7.90 13.92
C MET A 1 -3.11 -6.94 13.28
N ALA A 2 -1.81 -7.23 13.36
CA ALA A 2 -0.76 -6.43 12.72
C ALA A 2 -0.17 -7.21 11.54
N TYR A 3 0.09 -6.53 10.45
CA TYR A 3 0.82 -7.07 9.31
C TYR A 3 2.30 -7.16 9.67
N SER A 4 2.89 -8.34 9.55
CA SER A 4 4.31 -8.56 9.85
C SER A 4 5.14 -8.52 8.58
N TRP A 5 6.30 -7.88 8.64
CA TRP A 5 7.30 -8.00 7.58
C TRP A 5 7.94 -9.38 7.63
N ASP A 6 8.03 -10.05 6.48
CA ASP A 6 8.68 -11.34 6.34
C ASP A 6 9.34 -11.45 4.95
N LYS A 7 10.14 -12.49 4.71
CA LYS A 7 10.89 -12.67 3.44
C LYS A 7 10.00 -12.76 2.19
N SER A 8 8.73 -13.13 2.33
CA SER A 8 7.79 -13.17 1.20
C SER A 8 7.42 -11.77 0.68
N LEU A 9 7.70 -10.72 1.46
CA LEU A 9 7.50 -9.32 1.08
C LEU A 9 8.78 -8.67 0.51
N GLU A 10 9.92 -9.35 0.58
CA GLU A 10 11.18 -8.81 0.06
C GLU A 10 11.24 -8.95 -1.47
N THR A 11 11.42 -7.82 -2.15
CA THR A 11 11.69 -7.75 -3.59
C THR A 11 13.18 -7.88 -3.90
N GLY A 12 14.05 -7.70 -2.90
CA GLY A 12 15.50 -7.67 -3.10
C GLY A 12 16.01 -6.34 -3.64
N ASN A 13 15.12 -5.35 -3.85
CA ASN A 13 15.49 -3.96 -4.07
C ASN A 13 15.35 -3.20 -2.74
N PRO A 14 16.46 -2.80 -2.09
CA PRO A 14 16.41 -2.18 -0.76
C PRO A 14 15.57 -0.90 -0.70
N SER A 15 15.51 -0.14 -1.80
CA SER A 15 14.70 1.08 -1.86
C SER A 15 13.22 0.76 -1.84
N ILE A 16 12.78 -0.21 -2.67
CA ILE A 16 11.38 -0.65 -2.71
C ILE A 16 10.98 -1.31 -1.40
N ASP A 17 11.82 -2.21 -0.86
CA ASP A 17 11.55 -2.88 0.40
C ASP A 17 11.41 -1.89 1.58
N SER A 18 12.18 -0.80 1.57
CA SER A 18 12.04 0.27 2.56
C SER A 18 10.72 1.04 2.42
N GLN A 19 10.22 1.23 1.19
CA GLN A 19 8.94 1.88 0.94
C GLN A 19 7.77 0.98 1.38
N HIS A 20 7.81 -0.32 1.05
CA HIS A 20 6.83 -1.29 1.52
C HIS A 20 6.76 -1.36 3.04
N LYS A 21 7.92 -1.40 3.73
CA LYS A 21 7.97 -1.35 5.20
C LYS A 21 7.31 -0.09 5.77
N SER A 22 7.53 1.07 5.13
CA SER A 22 6.92 2.33 5.56
C SER A 22 5.40 2.30 5.41
N LEU A 23 4.89 1.78 4.29
CA LEU A 23 3.46 1.59 4.07
C LEU A 23 2.83 0.62 5.07
N ILE A 24 3.47 -0.53 5.31
CA ILE A 24 3.00 -1.54 6.27
C ILE A 24 2.97 -0.97 7.69
N ASN A 25 4.00 -0.21 8.08
CA ASN A 25 4.06 0.43 9.40
C ASN A 25 2.91 1.44 9.58
N ALA A 26 2.63 2.28 8.60
CA ALA A 26 1.52 3.23 8.67
C ALA A 26 0.17 2.52 8.85
N ILE A 27 -0.04 1.39 8.16
CA ILE A 27 -1.26 0.59 8.31
C ILE A 27 -1.33 -0.06 9.70
N ASN A 28 -0.21 -0.55 10.22
CA ASN A 28 -0.17 -1.12 11.58
C ASN A 28 -0.43 -0.08 12.67
N GLU A 29 0.16 1.12 12.57
CA GLU A 29 -0.10 2.23 13.49
C GLU A 29 -1.59 2.56 13.55
N LEU A 30 -2.25 2.58 12.39
CA LEU A 30 -3.68 2.79 12.30
C LEU A 30 -4.49 1.70 13.03
N LEU A 31 -4.19 0.43 12.77
CA LEU A 31 -4.92 -0.69 13.36
C LEU A 31 -4.75 -0.73 14.88
N ASP A 32 -3.55 -0.44 15.38
CA ASP A 32 -3.27 -0.34 16.80
C ASP A 32 -4.07 0.81 17.44
N ALA A 33 -4.05 2.00 16.83
CA ALA A 33 -4.82 3.15 17.31
C ALA A 33 -6.32 2.89 17.35
N CYS A 34 -6.85 2.19 16.34
CA CYS A 34 -8.25 1.79 16.31
C CYS A 34 -8.59 0.82 17.45
N SER A 35 -7.70 -0.13 17.76
CA SER A 35 -7.87 -1.06 18.88
C SER A 35 -7.89 -0.37 20.25
N GLN A 36 -7.24 0.78 20.37
CA GLN A 36 -7.18 1.60 21.59
C GLN A 36 -8.27 2.68 21.67
N GLY A 37 -9.22 2.72 20.74
CA GLY A 37 -10.25 3.77 20.68
C GLY A 37 -9.73 5.16 20.25
N LYS A 38 -8.49 5.24 19.75
CA LYS A 38 -7.84 6.47 19.23
C LYS A 38 -7.91 6.58 17.71
N GLY A 39 -8.71 5.72 17.07
CA GLY A 39 -8.73 5.56 15.62
C GLY A 39 -9.02 6.85 14.85
N ARG A 40 -9.81 7.81 15.37
CA ARG A 40 -10.23 8.97 14.58
C ARG A 40 -9.08 9.86 14.07
N ASN A 41 -8.15 10.23 14.95
CA ASN A 41 -7.02 11.07 14.57
C ASN A 41 -6.02 10.29 13.71
N GLU A 42 -5.81 9.02 14.04
CA GLU A 42 -4.85 8.16 13.33
C GLU A 42 -5.35 7.73 11.94
N VAL A 43 -6.66 7.57 11.75
CA VAL A 43 -7.29 7.38 10.43
C VAL A 43 -6.95 8.57 9.53
N SER A 44 -7.13 9.80 10.02
CA SER A 44 -6.82 11.00 9.23
C SER A 44 -5.34 11.05 8.84
N LYS A 45 -4.45 10.85 9.82
CA LYS A 45 -2.99 10.88 9.60
C LYS A 45 -2.57 9.80 8.59
N THR A 46 -3.09 8.59 8.75
CA THR A 46 -2.77 7.45 7.90
C THR A 46 -3.30 7.64 6.49
N LEU A 47 -4.53 8.13 6.32
CA LEU A 47 -5.09 8.39 4.98
C LEU A 47 -4.33 9.48 4.24
N ASN A 48 -3.94 10.56 4.93
CA ASN A 48 -3.12 11.62 4.33
C ASN A 48 -1.75 11.06 3.89
N PHE A 49 -1.08 10.29 4.77
CA PHE A 49 0.16 9.63 4.44
C PHE A 49 0.00 8.70 3.23
N LEU A 50 -1.02 7.86 3.22
CA LEU A 50 -1.27 6.91 2.14
C LEU A 50 -1.52 7.63 0.81
N GLN A 51 -2.32 8.70 0.80
CA GLN A 51 -2.61 9.45 -0.42
C GLN A 51 -1.35 9.95 -1.12
N ASP A 52 -0.39 10.48 -0.36
CA ASP A 52 0.85 11.02 -0.93
C ASP A 52 1.88 9.91 -1.19
N TYR A 53 2.05 9.01 -0.24
CA TYR A 53 3.15 8.04 -0.25
C TYR A 53 2.93 6.93 -1.27
N VAL A 54 1.69 6.49 -1.51
CA VAL A 54 1.40 5.47 -2.54
C VAL A 54 1.66 6.00 -3.94
N ILE A 55 1.41 7.29 -4.19
CA ILE A 55 1.71 7.92 -5.49
C ILE A 55 3.21 7.88 -5.75
N LYS A 56 4.01 8.28 -4.78
CA LYS A 56 5.47 8.24 -4.88
C LYS A 56 5.98 6.81 -5.06
N HIS A 57 5.52 5.90 -4.21
CA HIS A 57 5.94 4.50 -4.23
C HIS A 57 5.68 3.84 -5.60
N PHE A 58 4.45 3.97 -6.10
CA PHE A 58 4.09 3.41 -7.40
C PHE A 58 4.85 4.07 -8.55
N ALA A 59 5.14 5.36 -8.48
CA ALA A 59 5.96 6.02 -9.49
C ALA A 59 7.40 5.47 -9.53
N ASP A 60 7.99 5.18 -8.37
CA ASP A 60 9.32 4.58 -8.26
C ASP A 60 9.33 3.14 -8.83
N GLU A 61 8.33 2.33 -8.52
CA GLU A 61 8.18 0.97 -9.07
C GLU A 61 7.89 0.96 -10.57
N GLU A 62 6.99 1.81 -11.05
CA GLU A 62 6.68 1.96 -12.47
C GLU A 62 7.93 2.38 -13.27
N MET A 63 8.74 3.30 -12.71
CA MET A 63 10.00 3.69 -13.32
C MET A 63 10.99 2.52 -13.37
N LEU A 64 11.06 1.71 -12.30
CA LEU A 64 11.89 0.52 -12.26
C LEU A 64 11.47 -0.50 -13.33
N GLN A 65 10.17 -0.76 -13.46
CA GLN A 65 9.59 -1.65 -14.46
C GLN A 65 9.90 -1.20 -15.89
N LEU A 66 9.78 0.11 -16.17
CA LEU A 66 10.12 0.67 -17.48
C LEU A 66 11.61 0.50 -17.79
N LYS A 67 12.49 0.81 -16.84
CA LYS A 67 13.95 0.64 -17.00
C LYS A 67 14.35 -0.82 -17.21
N SER A 68 13.66 -1.76 -16.57
CA SER A 68 13.90 -3.19 -16.73
C SER A 68 13.16 -3.79 -17.93
N SER A 69 12.41 -3.01 -18.71
CA SER A 69 11.56 -3.50 -19.80
C SER A 69 10.63 -4.64 -19.35
N TYR A 70 10.01 -4.48 -18.18
CA TYR A 70 9.10 -5.47 -17.62
C TYR A 70 7.87 -5.64 -18.52
N PRO A 71 7.56 -6.86 -19.00
CA PRO A 71 6.53 -7.08 -20.03
C PRO A 71 5.12 -6.72 -19.56
N ASP A 72 4.80 -6.93 -18.28
CA ASP A 72 3.44 -6.74 -17.74
C ASP A 72 3.22 -5.34 -17.14
N TYR A 73 4.09 -4.37 -17.44
CA TYR A 73 4.03 -3.01 -16.90
C TYR A 73 2.63 -2.36 -16.97
N LYS A 74 1.95 -2.48 -18.12
CA LYS A 74 0.62 -1.86 -18.30
C LYS A 74 -0.41 -2.42 -17.32
N ALA A 75 -0.49 -3.76 -17.22
CA ALA A 75 -1.43 -4.42 -16.32
C ALA A 75 -1.09 -4.15 -14.85
N HIS A 76 0.19 -4.04 -14.51
CA HIS A 76 0.64 -3.68 -13.17
C HIS A 76 0.23 -2.24 -12.82
N LYS A 77 0.48 -1.28 -13.71
CA LYS A 77 0.08 0.13 -13.54
C LYS A 77 -1.43 0.30 -13.38
N GLU A 78 -2.25 -0.46 -14.10
CA GLU A 78 -3.72 -0.42 -13.93
C GLU A 78 -4.15 -0.79 -12.50
N LYS A 79 -3.46 -1.73 -11.86
CA LYS A 79 -3.71 -2.08 -10.45
C LYS A 79 -3.34 -0.91 -9.52
N HIS A 80 -2.24 -0.21 -9.80
CA HIS A 80 -1.86 0.99 -9.06
C HIS A 80 -2.91 2.09 -9.17
N GLU A 81 -3.40 2.39 -10.38
CA GLU A 81 -4.42 3.41 -10.59
C GLU A 81 -5.73 3.05 -9.87
N ALA A 82 -6.17 1.79 -9.93
CA ALA A 82 -7.34 1.32 -9.20
C ALA A 82 -7.17 1.47 -7.67
N PHE A 83 -5.96 1.22 -7.16
CA PHE A 83 -5.68 1.38 -5.73
C PHE A 83 -5.67 2.86 -5.31
N LYS A 84 -5.07 3.76 -6.09
CA LYS A 84 -5.11 5.21 -5.84
C LYS A 84 -6.55 5.72 -5.74
N VAL A 85 -7.43 5.28 -6.64
CA VAL A 85 -8.87 5.61 -6.59
C VAL A 85 -9.53 5.06 -5.32
N THR A 86 -9.20 3.83 -4.92
CA THR A 86 -9.71 3.21 -3.69
C THR A 86 -9.32 4.02 -2.45
N VAL A 87 -8.04 4.40 -2.33
CA VAL A 87 -7.55 5.25 -1.23
C VAL A 87 -8.24 6.60 -1.23
N LYS A 88 -8.43 7.22 -2.40
CA LYS A 88 -9.14 8.50 -2.53
C LYS A 88 -10.59 8.38 -2.03
N ASN A 89 -11.32 7.35 -2.46
CA ASN A 89 -12.72 7.15 -2.08
C ASN A 89 -12.87 6.95 -0.57
N ILE A 90 -11.95 6.22 0.06
CA ILE A 90 -11.92 6.04 1.52
C ILE A 90 -11.63 7.37 2.24
N ALA A 91 -10.71 8.18 1.71
CA ALA A 91 -10.42 9.49 2.28
C ALA A 91 -11.59 10.48 2.14
N ASP A 92 -12.34 10.43 1.05
CA ASP A 92 -13.55 11.25 0.88
C ASP A 92 -14.66 10.79 1.85
N GLU A 93 -14.89 9.48 1.98
CA GLU A 93 -15.84 8.90 2.95
C GLU A 93 -15.49 9.30 4.40
N PHE A 94 -14.19 9.33 4.74
CA PHE A 94 -13.71 9.81 6.02
C PHE A 94 -14.02 11.30 6.27
N LYS A 95 -13.86 12.16 5.25
CA LYS A 95 -14.14 13.59 5.37
C LYS A 95 -15.63 13.84 5.63
N GLU A 96 -16.50 13.06 5.00
CA GLU A 96 -17.95 13.19 5.14
C GLU A 96 -18.47 12.62 6.48
N ASN A 97 -18.01 11.43 6.85
CA ASN A 97 -18.62 10.64 7.93
C ASN A 97 -17.74 10.46 9.18
N GLY A 98 -16.47 10.89 9.11
CA GLY A 98 -15.48 10.63 10.15
C GLY A 98 -15.03 9.17 10.23
N ALA A 99 -14.32 8.81 11.30
CA ALA A 99 -13.82 7.45 11.51
C ALA A 99 -14.91 6.52 12.07
N THR A 100 -15.73 5.98 11.19
CA THR A 100 -16.69 4.92 11.53
C THR A 100 -16.00 3.57 11.63
N ILE A 101 -16.62 2.61 12.33
CA ILE A 101 -16.11 1.23 12.42
C ILE A 101 -16.02 0.60 11.02
N GLN A 102 -17.00 0.89 10.16
CA GLN A 102 -17.07 0.42 8.78
C GLN A 102 -15.90 0.97 7.96
N LEU A 103 -15.58 2.26 8.10
CA LEU A 103 -14.44 2.87 7.43
C LEU A 103 -13.13 2.23 7.87
N VAL A 104 -12.93 2.01 9.18
CA VAL A 104 -11.73 1.33 9.70
C VAL A 104 -11.59 -0.08 9.13
N ALA A 105 -12.68 -0.85 9.08
CA ALA A 105 -12.69 -2.19 8.48
C ALA A 105 -12.37 -2.14 6.98
N LYS A 106 -12.85 -1.11 6.28
CA LYS A 106 -12.56 -0.87 4.87
C LYS A 106 -11.10 -0.50 4.65
N VAL A 107 -10.51 0.35 5.49
CA VAL A 107 -9.06 0.63 5.43
C VAL A 107 -8.26 -0.66 5.62
N ASN A 108 -8.57 -1.44 6.65
CA ASN A 108 -7.87 -2.71 6.91
C ASN A 108 -7.90 -3.65 5.70
N SER A 109 -9.09 -3.89 5.14
CA SER A 109 -9.25 -4.85 4.03
C SER A 109 -8.79 -4.28 2.68
N SER A 110 -9.25 -3.10 2.32
CA SER A 110 -9.07 -2.50 0.99
C SER A 110 -7.73 -1.80 0.82
N VAL A 111 -7.06 -1.40 1.91
CA VAL A 111 -5.70 -0.85 1.88
C VAL A 111 -4.69 -1.89 2.35
N GLY A 112 -4.81 -2.36 3.59
CA GLY A 112 -3.88 -3.33 4.18
C GLY A 112 -3.85 -4.66 3.44
N GLY A 113 -5.02 -5.28 3.28
CA GLY A 113 -5.15 -6.55 2.58
C GLY A 113 -4.68 -6.48 1.12
N TRP A 114 -5.07 -5.42 0.40
CA TRP A 114 -4.64 -5.22 -0.98
C TRP A 114 -3.13 -5.04 -1.07
N LEU A 115 -2.52 -4.19 -0.23
CA LEU A 115 -1.08 -3.91 -0.27
C LEU A 115 -0.26 -5.18 -0.06
N ILE A 116 -0.59 -5.96 0.98
CA ILE A 116 0.14 -7.21 1.27
C ILE A 116 -0.01 -8.20 0.12
N ASN A 117 -1.22 -8.36 -0.43
CA ASN A 117 -1.42 -9.25 -1.56
C ASN A 117 -0.68 -8.77 -2.81
N HIS A 118 -0.68 -7.46 -3.08
CA HIS A 118 0.01 -6.85 -4.20
C HIS A 118 1.51 -7.11 -4.13
N ILE A 119 2.13 -6.83 -2.98
CA ILE A 119 3.56 -7.07 -2.76
C ILE A 119 3.89 -8.55 -3.00
N LYS A 120 3.16 -9.47 -2.34
CA LYS A 120 3.43 -10.92 -2.41
C LYS A 120 3.20 -11.52 -3.80
N SER A 121 2.46 -10.86 -4.68
CA SER A 121 2.07 -11.41 -5.98
C SER A 121 2.62 -10.64 -7.17
N GLU A 122 2.41 -9.34 -7.25
CA GLU A 122 2.78 -8.51 -8.40
C GLU A 122 4.23 -8.01 -8.27
N ASP A 123 4.61 -7.42 -7.13
CA ASP A 123 5.96 -6.87 -6.95
C ASP A 123 7.02 -7.96 -6.97
N LYS A 124 6.67 -9.15 -6.45
CA LYS A 124 7.54 -10.34 -6.54
C LYS A 124 7.77 -10.80 -7.99
N LYS A 125 6.83 -10.62 -8.91
CA LYS A 125 7.06 -10.93 -10.34
C LYS A 125 8.04 -9.94 -10.96
N VAL A 126 7.91 -8.66 -10.61
CA VAL A 126 8.84 -7.61 -11.06
C VAL A 126 10.25 -7.91 -10.54
N ALA A 127 10.37 -8.23 -9.25
CA ALA A 127 11.63 -8.63 -8.63
C ALA A 127 12.27 -9.84 -9.35
N ALA A 128 11.49 -10.89 -9.61
CA ALA A 128 11.98 -12.07 -10.32
C ALA A 128 12.44 -11.75 -11.75
N HIS A 129 11.74 -10.87 -12.47
CA HIS A 129 12.17 -10.42 -13.80
C HIS A 129 13.50 -9.68 -13.76
N ILE A 130 13.69 -8.81 -12.77
CA ILE A 130 14.92 -8.02 -12.62
C ILE A 130 16.11 -8.91 -12.22
N MET A 131 15.90 -9.89 -11.35
CA MET A 131 16.96 -10.82 -10.92
C MET A 131 17.45 -11.77 -12.02
N ASN A 132 16.58 -12.10 -12.97
CA ASN A 132 16.90 -13.02 -14.08
C ASN A 132 17.41 -12.30 -15.33
N LYS A 133 17.61 -10.98 -15.26
CA LYS A 133 18.15 -10.15 -16.34
C LYS A 133 19.66 -9.99 -16.20
#